data_AF-W1PT96-F1
#
_entry.id   AF-W1PT96-F1
#
_cell.length_a   1.000
_cell.length_b   1.000
_cell.length_c   1.000
_cell.angle_alpha   90.00
_cell.angle_beta   90.00
_cell.angle_gamma   90.00
#
_symmetry.space_group_name_H-M   'P 1'
#
loop_
_entity.id
_entity.type
_entity.pdbx_description
1 polymer ?
#
loop_
_entity_poly.entity_id
_entity_poly.type
_entity_poly.pdbx_seq_one_letter_code
_entity_poly.pdbx_strand_id
1 'polypeptide(L)'
;MASLTTPHSLLLQKPTQYLSTLSLSKRSSYSFNGCSYAKTQKALSITCIVISPSSLSTPLELSKPHKKERVFNFAAEPATLPSNVLKKAQFEFYICGNSGMSAMEMSHRGKDFFSISQTAELDLENTREL
;
A
#
# COMPACT_ATOMS: atom_id res chain seq x y z
N MET A 1 47.68 -31.97 36.34
CA MET A 1 47.63 -31.29 35.04
C MET A 1 46.16 -31.15 34.63
N ALA A 2 45.79 -29.94 34.18
CA ALA A 2 44.62 -29.50 33.40
C ALA A 2 43.17 -30.04 33.61
N SER A 3 42.30 -29.05 33.88
CA SER A 3 40.86 -28.82 33.62
C SER A 3 40.14 -29.56 32.46
N LEU A 4 38.81 -29.75 32.59
CA LEU A 4 37.69 -29.22 31.75
C LEU A 4 36.38 -30.00 32.08
N THR A 5 35.43 -29.47 32.89
CA THR A 5 34.18 -28.74 32.51
C THR A 5 33.42 -29.39 31.33
N THR A 6 32.12 -29.71 31.34
CA THR A 6 30.94 -29.12 32.00
C THR A 6 29.75 -30.11 31.89
N PRO A 7 28.79 -30.15 32.84
CA PRO A 7 27.80 -31.21 32.92
C PRO A 7 26.38 -30.81 32.47
N HIS A 8 25.58 -31.87 32.27
CA HIS A 8 24.17 -31.99 32.64
C HIS A 8 23.08 -31.38 31.74
N SER A 9 22.51 -32.27 30.93
CA SER A 9 21.09 -32.24 30.52
C SER A 9 20.21 -32.28 31.79
N LEU A 10 19.36 -31.28 31.98
CA LEU A 10 18.18 -31.35 32.84
C LEU A 10 16.97 -30.96 32.01
N LEU A 11 16.59 -31.90 31.13
CA LEU A 11 15.29 -31.92 30.48
C LEU A 11 14.20 -32.10 31.57
N LEU A 12 13.34 -31.10 31.67
CA LEU A 12 12.05 -31.06 32.36
C LEU A 12 12.07 -31.08 33.91
N GLN A 13 11.90 -29.89 34.47
CA GLN A 13 11.03 -29.72 35.65
C GLN A 13 10.26 -28.39 35.54
N LYS A 14 8.92 -28.51 35.41
CA LYS A 14 7.85 -27.50 35.19
C LYS A 14 7.76 -26.46 36.34
N PRO A 15 6.86 -25.42 36.41
CA PRO A 15 5.68 -25.05 35.60
C PRO A 15 5.48 -23.53 35.32
N THR A 16 4.42 -23.22 34.55
CA THR A 16 3.82 -21.90 34.23
C THR A 16 3.56 -21.00 35.45
N GLN A 17 3.96 -19.71 35.41
CA GLN A 17 3.26 -18.49 35.90
C GLN A 17 3.86 -17.24 35.22
N TYR A 18 3.13 -16.55 34.34
CA TYR A 18 2.39 -15.29 34.54
C TYR A 18 3.26 -14.03 34.77
N LEU A 19 3.07 -13.04 33.88
CA LEU A 19 3.53 -11.64 33.88
C LEU A 19 5.04 -11.33 33.80
N SER A 20 5.44 -10.64 32.73
CA SER A 20 6.25 -9.41 32.84
C SER A 20 6.54 -8.77 31.47
N THR A 21 6.07 -7.54 31.35
CA THR A 21 6.57 -6.41 30.55
C THR A 21 7.78 -6.69 29.63
N LEU A 22 7.54 -6.72 28.31
CA LEU A 22 8.62 -6.67 27.33
C LEU A 22 9.14 -5.23 27.18
N SER A 23 10.23 -4.97 27.89
CA SER A 23 11.21 -3.93 27.62
C SER A 23 11.90 -4.25 26.29
N LEU A 24 11.69 -3.44 25.26
CA LEU A 24 12.45 -3.50 24.01
C LEU A 24 13.46 -2.35 23.97
N SER A 25 14.68 -2.66 24.40
CA SER A 25 15.86 -1.81 24.24
C SER A 25 16.78 -2.43 23.20
N LYS A 26 16.94 -1.78 22.04
CA LYS A 26 18.20 -1.20 21.56
C LYS A 26 18.05 -0.70 20.13
N ARG A 27 18.10 0.63 20.01
CA ARG A 27 18.11 1.41 18.78
C ARG A 27 19.54 1.43 18.24
N SER A 28 19.75 0.97 17.01
CA SER A 28 21.02 1.17 16.29
C SER A 28 21.12 2.64 15.89
N SER A 29 22.21 3.27 16.32
CA SER A 29 22.53 4.69 16.15
C SER A 29 23.11 4.94 14.75
N TYR A 30 22.38 5.70 13.94
CA TYR A 30 22.97 6.49 12.87
C TYR A 30 22.71 7.98 13.18
N SER A 31 23.80 8.72 13.28
CA SER A 31 23.80 10.16 13.53
C SER A 31 23.47 10.88 12.23
N PHE A 32 22.34 11.59 12.22
CA PHE A 32 22.09 12.65 11.24
C PHE A 32 21.72 13.92 12.01
N ASN A 33 22.44 14.98 11.70
CA ASN A 33 22.45 16.23 12.45
C ASN A 33 21.14 17.03 12.27
N GLY A 34 20.59 17.49 13.40
CA GLY A 34 19.94 18.80 13.52
C GLY A 34 18.47 18.93 13.10
N CYS A 35 17.55 18.79 14.07
CA CYS A 35 16.44 19.73 14.31
C CYS A 35 15.74 19.33 15.64
N SER A 36 15.78 20.19 16.65
CA SER A 36 15.12 19.95 17.93
C SER A 36 13.61 20.17 17.81
N TYR A 37 12.84 19.11 17.57
CA TYR A 37 11.39 19.12 17.75
C TYR A 37 11.05 18.58 19.14
N ALA A 38 10.57 19.44 20.03
CA ALA A 38 10.05 19.04 21.34
C ALA A 38 8.82 18.13 21.14
N LYS A 39 9.03 16.82 21.23
CA LYS A 39 7.97 15.82 21.05
C LYS A 39 7.15 15.69 22.33
N THR A 40 6.10 16.50 22.46
CA THR A 40 5.04 16.24 23.44
C THR A 40 4.22 15.05 22.94
N GLN A 41 4.36 13.90 23.60
CA GLN A 41 3.57 12.71 23.29
C GLN A 41 2.16 12.94 23.86
N LYS A 42 1.24 13.46 23.05
CA LYS A 42 -0.18 13.51 23.42
C LYS A 42 -0.76 12.11 23.29
N ALA A 43 -1.34 11.60 24.37
CA ALA A 43 -2.06 10.33 24.35
C ALA A 43 -3.26 10.45 23.40
N LEU A 44 -3.29 9.62 22.36
CA LEU A 44 -4.41 9.57 21.42
C LEU A 44 -5.45 8.58 21.95
N SER A 45 -6.64 9.07 22.30
CA SER A 45 -7.79 8.22 22.62
C SER A 45 -8.55 7.91 21.34
N ILE A 46 -8.62 6.64 20.98
CA ILE A 46 -9.46 6.19 19.86
C ILE A 46 -10.83 5.83 20.42
N THR A 47 -11.85 6.59 20.05
CA THR A 47 -13.25 6.30 20.38
C THR A 47 -13.92 5.71 19.14
N CYS A 48 -14.40 4.47 19.26
CA CYS A 48 -15.18 3.84 18.19
C CYS A 48 -16.64 4.32 18.26
N ILE A 49 -17.13 4.92 17.18
CA ILE A 49 -18.55 5.24 16.99
C ILE A 49 -19.23 4.09 16.25
N VAL A 50 -20.36 3.62 16.79
CA VAL A 50 -21.26 2.67 16.13
C VAL A 50 -22.26 3.49 15.31
N ILE A 51 -22.21 3.36 13.98
CA ILE A 51 -23.23 3.93 13.10
C ILE A 51 -24.31 2.87 12.89
N SER A 52 -25.49 3.09 13.47
CA SER A 52 -26.68 2.30 13.22
C SER A 52 -27.27 2.62 11.83
N PRO A 53 -27.67 1.63 11.01
CA PRO A 53 -28.06 1.84 9.62
C PRO A 53 -29.54 2.23 9.48
N SER A 54 -29.96 3.35 10.07
CA SER A 54 -31.35 3.82 9.94
C SER A 54 -31.48 5.34 9.95
N SER A 55 -31.05 5.98 8.87
CA SER A 55 -31.68 7.20 8.28
C SER A 55 -30.79 7.77 7.17
N LEU A 56 -30.96 7.28 5.95
CA LEU A 56 -30.62 8.06 4.75
C LEU A 56 -31.83 8.05 3.83
N SER A 57 -32.74 8.98 4.08
CA SER A 57 -33.76 9.38 3.12
C SER A 57 -33.14 10.39 2.15
N THR A 58 -32.58 9.89 1.05
CA THR A 58 -32.52 10.62 -0.21
C THR A 58 -33.17 9.74 -1.27
N PRO A 59 -34.35 10.09 -1.79
CA PRO A 59 -34.88 9.44 -2.98
C PRO A 59 -33.96 9.82 -4.15
N LEU A 60 -33.14 8.87 -4.60
CA LEU A 60 -32.51 8.92 -5.91
C LEU A 60 -33.62 8.81 -6.95
N GLU A 61 -34.01 9.91 -7.58
CA GLU A 61 -34.87 9.85 -8.76
C GLU A 61 -34.14 9.15 -9.90
N LEU A 62 -34.58 7.91 -10.12
CA LEU A 62 -34.26 7.04 -11.25
C LEU A 62 -34.81 7.65 -12.54
N SER A 63 -34.02 8.50 -13.19
CA SER A 63 -34.37 9.04 -14.50
C SER A 63 -33.93 8.11 -15.63
N LYS A 64 -34.91 7.38 -16.19
CA LYS A 64 -34.95 6.72 -17.51
C LYS A 64 -33.97 5.55 -17.73
N PRO A 65 -34.29 4.58 -18.63
CA PRO A 65 -33.33 3.56 -19.04
C PRO A 65 -32.17 4.25 -19.76
N HIS A 66 -31.11 4.56 -19.01
CA HIS A 66 -29.90 5.13 -19.56
C HIS A 66 -29.26 4.03 -20.39
N LYS A 67 -29.38 4.15 -21.72
CA LYS A 67 -28.49 3.46 -22.66
C LYS A 67 -27.07 3.55 -22.06
N LYS A 68 -26.36 2.43 -21.90
CA LYS A 68 -25.03 2.37 -21.27
C LYS A 68 -23.96 3.04 -22.15
N GLU A 69 -24.18 4.29 -22.52
CA GLU A 69 -23.28 5.14 -23.26
C GLU A 69 -22.49 6.00 -22.28
N ARG A 70 -21.19 6.14 -22.55
CA ARG A 70 -20.30 6.97 -21.74
C ARG A 70 -20.73 8.43 -21.91
N VAL A 71 -20.91 9.14 -20.79
CA VAL A 71 -21.20 10.57 -20.77
C VAL A 71 -20.01 11.36 -21.33
N PHE A 72 -20.28 12.44 -22.06
CA PHE A 72 -19.26 13.39 -22.49
C PHE A 72 -18.77 14.20 -21.29
N ASN A 73 -17.53 13.97 -20.85
CA ASN A 73 -16.92 14.68 -19.74
C ASN A 73 -16.02 15.80 -20.27
N PHE A 74 -16.51 17.04 -20.16
CA PHE A 74 -15.83 18.30 -20.51
C PHE A 74 -15.14 18.97 -19.31
N ALA A 75 -14.90 18.25 -18.21
CA ALA A 75 -14.14 18.78 -17.09
C ALA A 75 -12.75 19.27 -17.57
N ALA A 76 -12.32 20.41 -17.03
CA ALA A 76 -11.02 20.99 -17.36
C ALA A 76 -9.88 20.12 -16.82
N GLU A 77 -9.94 19.74 -15.54
CA GLU A 77 -9.01 18.80 -14.90
C GLU A 77 -9.67 18.06 -13.73
N PRO A 78 -9.36 16.76 -13.49
CA PRO A 78 -8.83 15.78 -14.45
C PRO A 78 -9.77 15.58 -15.66
N ALA A 79 -9.21 15.28 -16.84
CA ALA A 79 -9.95 15.24 -18.11
C ALA A 79 -10.36 13.83 -18.57
N THR A 80 -11.13 13.76 -19.67
CA THR A 80 -11.54 12.50 -20.32
C THR A 80 -10.34 11.71 -20.85
N LEU A 81 -10.26 10.42 -20.50
CA LEU A 81 -9.31 9.47 -21.08
C LEU A 81 -9.91 8.67 -22.25
N PRO A 82 -9.09 8.28 -23.25
CA PRO A 82 -9.51 7.41 -24.34
C PRO A 82 -10.14 6.09 -23.85
N SER A 83 -11.21 5.65 -24.51
CA SER A 83 -11.97 4.46 -24.05
C SER A 83 -11.18 3.16 -24.19
N ASN A 84 -10.32 3.04 -25.21
CA ASN A 84 -9.44 1.90 -25.44
C ASN A 84 -8.40 1.76 -24.31
N VAL A 85 -7.81 2.86 -23.84
CA VAL A 85 -6.83 2.86 -22.74
C VAL A 85 -7.47 2.35 -21.45
N LEU A 86 -8.67 2.84 -21.12
CA LEU A 86 -9.40 2.41 -19.92
C LEU A 86 -9.81 0.93 -20.01
N LYS A 87 -10.25 0.45 -21.19
CA LYS A 87 -10.57 -0.97 -21.39
C LYS A 87 -9.33 -1.86 -21.26
N LYS A 88 -8.17 -1.43 -21.80
CA LYS A 88 -6.91 -2.16 -21.63
C LYS A 88 -6.49 -2.22 -20.17
N ALA A 89 -6.52 -1.08 -19.46
CA ALA A 89 -6.20 -1.03 -18.04
C ALA A 89 -7.14 -1.91 -17.19
N GLN A 90 -8.43 -1.98 -17.55
CA GLN A 90 -9.38 -2.89 -16.92
C GLN A 90 -9.03 -4.36 -17.17
N PHE A 91 -8.69 -4.71 -18.41
CA PHE A 91 -8.33 -6.07 -18.80
C PHE A 91 -7.03 -6.55 -18.13
N GLU A 92 -6.02 -5.67 -18.06
CA GLU A 92 -4.70 -5.96 -17.48
C GLU A 92 -4.59 -5.60 -15.99
N PHE A 93 -5.71 -5.31 -15.32
CA PHE A 93 -5.70 -4.84 -13.93
C PHE A 93 -5.14 -5.88 -12.97
N TYR A 94 -5.46 -7.16 -13.20
CA TYR A 94 -5.03 -8.27 -12.36
C TYR A 94 -3.62 -8.77 -12.71
N ILE A 95 -3.35 -8.97 -14.00
CA ILE A 95 -2.01 -9.34 -14.51
C ILE A 95 -1.69 -8.41 -15.68
N CYS A 96 -0.60 -7.66 -15.54
CA CYS A 96 -0.14 -6.75 -16.59
C CYS A 96 0.87 -7.45 -17.50
N GLY A 97 0.51 -7.64 -18.77
CA GLY A 97 1.33 -8.35 -19.74
C GLY A 97 1.72 -9.76 -19.26
N ASN A 98 3.03 -10.01 -19.17
CA ASN A 98 3.60 -11.31 -18.82
C ASN A 98 4.26 -11.33 -17.42
N SER A 99 3.98 -10.33 -16.58
CA SER A 99 4.63 -10.18 -15.26
C SER A 99 4.15 -11.18 -14.20
N GLY A 100 2.96 -11.75 -14.38
CA GLY A 100 2.29 -12.57 -13.37
C GLY A 100 1.72 -11.80 -12.16
N MET A 101 1.73 -10.46 -12.19
CA MET A 101 1.18 -9.61 -11.12
C MET A 101 0.58 -8.30 -11.64
N SER A 102 -0.18 -7.60 -10.80
CA SER A 102 -0.74 -6.29 -11.17
C SER A 102 0.37 -5.24 -11.30
N ALA A 103 0.20 -4.28 -12.20
CA ALA A 103 1.12 -3.14 -12.32
C ALA A 103 1.28 -2.36 -11.01
N MET A 104 0.24 -2.33 -10.17
CA MET A 104 0.27 -1.66 -8.86
C MET A 104 1.10 -2.39 -7.82
N GLU A 105 1.40 -3.68 -8.04
CA GLU A 105 2.16 -4.54 -7.12
C GLU A 105 3.64 -4.66 -7.54
N MET A 106 3.97 -4.20 -8.76
CA MET A 106 5.33 -4.26 -9.29
C MET A 106 6.29 -3.37 -8.51
N SER A 107 7.49 -3.88 -8.26
CA SER A 107 8.58 -3.04 -7.78
C SER A 107 9.01 -2.05 -8.86
N HIS A 108 9.11 -0.77 -8.51
CA HIS A 108 9.64 0.28 -9.40
C HIS A 108 11.08 0.02 -9.90
N ARG A 109 11.82 -0.89 -9.24
CA ARG A 109 13.18 -1.31 -9.65
C ARG A 109 13.19 -2.63 -10.41
N GLY A 110 12.04 -3.28 -10.54
CA GLY A 110 11.88 -4.53 -11.26
C GLY A 110 11.98 -4.32 -12.77
N LYS A 111 12.43 -5.35 -13.48
CA LYS A 111 12.56 -5.31 -14.94
C LYS A 111 11.22 -5.04 -15.64
N ASP A 112 10.12 -5.56 -15.10
CA ASP A 112 8.78 -5.41 -15.69
C ASP A 112 8.27 -3.97 -15.60
N PHE A 113 8.51 -3.27 -14.47
CA PHE A 113 8.16 -1.85 -14.37
C PHE A 113 9.09 -0.99 -15.22
N PHE A 114 10.39 -1.31 -15.23
CA PHE A 114 11.38 -0.57 -15.99
C PHE A 114 11.07 -0.59 -17.50
N SER A 115 10.65 -1.73 -18.05
CA SER A 115 10.27 -1.83 -19.45
C SER A 115 9.03 -0.98 -19.79
N ILE A 116 8.03 -0.92 -18.91
CA ILE A 116 6.85 -0.06 -19.07
C ILE A 116 7.27 1.41 -19.09
N SER A 117 8.09 1.84 -18.13
CA SER A 117 8.58 3.23 -18.05
C SER A 117 9.37 3.62 -19.29
N GLN A 118 10.32 2.77 -19.73
CA GLN A 118 11.12 3.02 -20.91
C GLN A 118 10.27 3.10 -22.18
N THR A 119 9.28 2.22 -22.31
CA THR A 119 8.35 2.26 -23.46
C THR A 119 7.56 3.57 -23.47
N ALA A 120 7.06 4.01 -22.31
CA ALA A 120 6.31 5.26 -22.20
C ALA A 120 7.18 6.49 -22.53
N GLU A 121 8.44 6.52 -22.11
CA GLU A 121 9.40 7.59 -22.45
C GLU A 121 9.68 7.63 -23.96
N LEU A 122 9.90 6.47 -24.58
CA LEU A 122 10.13 6.36 -26.02
C LEU A 122 8.89 6.76 -26.83
N ASP A 123 7.71 6.31 -26.45
CA ASP A 123 6.46 6.68 -27.11
C ASP A 123 6.21 8.19 -27.05
N LEU A 124 6.58 8.80 -25.91
CA LEU A 124 6.50 10.25 -25.75
C LEU A 124 7.45 10.94 -26.75
N GLU A 125 8.71 10.52 -26.78
CA GLU A 125 9.71 11.13 -27.66
C GLU A 125 9.33 10.99 -29.13
N ASN A 126 8.91 9.79 -29.55
CA ASN A 126 8.41 9.55 -30.90
C ASN A 126 7.23 10.46 -31.27
N THR A 127 6.35 10.79 -30.31
CA THR A 127 5.20 11.68 -30.56
C THR A 127 5.64 13.15 -30.72
N ARG A 128 6.76 13.55 -30.09
CA ARG A 128 7.28 14.92 -30.19
C ARG A 128 8.05 15.18 -31.47
N GLU A 129 8.61 14.14 -32.09
CA GLU A 129 9.41 14.24 -33.32
C GLU A 129 8.57 14.31 -34.62
N LEU A 130 7.25 14.12 -34.52
CA LEU A 130 6.29 14.23 -35.64
C LEU A 130 5.79 15.67 -35.81
#